data_AF-A0A6M8SMK4-F1
#
_entry.id   AF-A0A6M8SMK4-F1
#
_cell.length_a   1.000
_cell.length_b   1.000
_cell.length_c   1.000
_cell.angle_alpha   90.00
_cell.angle_beta   90.00
_cell.angle_gamma   90.00
#
_symmetry.space_group_name_H-M   'P 1'
#
loop_
_entity.id
_entity.type
_entity.pdbx_description
1 polymer ?
#
loop_
_entity_poly.entity_id
_entity_poly.type
_entity_poly.pdbx_seq_one_letter_code
_entity_poly.pdbx_strand_id
1 'polypeptide(L)'
;MLSYRSRGFTLIELLIVIAIIGILAAIAIPSYSEYIKKSRRTDATVTISKIQQAQEKWRANNSLYTNNFGSTNGLALVSDATSLNMTSENAYYKLTIGTTCAANTDATGTPTGTNYCINAVADSTKQQNSDTNCKTLTMTISNGNTTATPTSCWSK
;
A
#
# COMPACT_ATOMS: atom_id res chain seq x y z
N MET A 1 37.00 -53.38 -15.85
CA MET A 1 36.20 -52.30 -15.25
C MET A 1 37.11 -51.10 -15.02
N LEU A 2 36.98 -50.03 -15.82
CA LEU A 2 37.74 -48.80 -15.59
C LEU A 2 37.14 -48.06 -14.39
N SER A 3 37.91 -47.94 -13.31
CA SER A 3 37.51 -47.23 -12.10
C SER A 3 37.60 -45.73 -12.34
N TYR A 4 36.44 -45.07 -12.43
CA TYR A 4 36.35 -43.61 -12.49
C TYR A 4 36.64 -43.04 -11.11
N ARG A 5 37.83 -42.44 -10.92
CA ARG A 5 38.16 -41.70 -9.69
C ARG A 5 37.25 -40.48 -9.59
N SER A 6 36.30 -40.50 -8.66
CA SER A 6 35.51 -39.33 -8.31
C SER A 6 36.44 -38.25 -7.75
N ARG A 7 36.56 -37.11 -8.45
CA ARG A 7 37.27 -35.93 -7.95
C ARG A 7 36.31 -35.18 -7.02
N GLY A 8 36.66 -35.08 -5.74
CA GLY A 8 35.90 -34.29 -4.76
C GLY A 8 36.23 -32.80 -4.86
N PHE A 9 35.30 -31.96 -4.41
CA PHE A 9 35.53 -30.52 -4.23
C PHE A 9 36.60 -30.27 -3.14
N THR A 10 37.45 -29.28 -3.36
CA THR A 10 38.40 -28.80 -2.35
C THR A 10 37.73 -27.82 -1.39
N LEU A 11 38.23 -27.76 -0.16
CA LEU A 11 37.79 -26.76 0.83
C LEU A 11 37.99 -25.33 0.33
N ILE A 12 39.05 -25.07 -0.45
CA ILE A 12 39.34 -23.74 -0.96
C ILE A 12 38.34 -23.33 -2.06
N GLU A 13 37.91 -24.25 -2.92
CA GLU A 13 36.85 -23.98 -3.91
C GLU A 13 35.54 -23.59 -3.22
N LEU A 14 35.18 -24.29 -2.14
CA LEU A 14 33.99 -23.95 -1.37
C LEU A 14 34.09 -22.54 -0.73
N LEU A 15 35.26 -22.21 -0.17
CA LEU A 15 35.47 -20.90 0.46
C LEU A 15 35.36 -19.74 -0.54
N ILE A 16 35.90 -19.91 -1.75
CA ILE A 16 35.79 -18.89 -2.80
C ILE A 16 34.32 -18.73 -3.23
N VAL A 17 33.58 -19.83 -3.38
CA VAL A 17 32.15 -19.79 -3.74
C VAL A 17 31.34 -19.04 -2.68
N ILE A 18 31.56 -19.35 -1.39
CA ILE A 18 30.86 -18.67 -0.28
C ILE A 18 31.23 -17.18 -0.25
N ALA A 19 32.49 -16.82 -0.49
CA ALA A 19 32.91 -15.43 -0.56
C ALA A 19 32.18 -14.66 -1.67
N ILE A 20 32.07 -15.25 -2.87
CA ILE A 20 31.34 -14.63 -3.99
C ILE A 20 29.85 -14.49 -3.66
N ILE A 21 29.22 -15.54 -3.13
CA ILE A 21 27.79 -15.50 -2.74
C ILE A 21 27.55 -14.44 -1.67
N GLY A 22 28.46 -14.29 -0.69
CA GLY A 22 28.37 -13.29 0.37
C GLY A 22 28.36 -11.86 -0.19
N ILE A 23 29.24 -11.57 -1.15
CA ILE A 23 29.30 -10.25 -1.81
C ILE A 23 28.00 -9.96 -2.57
N LEU A 24 27.50 -10.94 -3.35
CA LEU A 24 26.27 -10.78 -4.10
C LEU A 24 25.05 -10.58 -3.17
N ALA A 25 24.97 -11.36 -2.09
CA ALA A 25 23.87 -11.28 -1.12
C ALA A 25 23.82 -9.92 -0.42
N ALA A 26 24.98 -9.34 -0.07
CA ALA A 26 25.06 -8.04 0.59
C ALA A 26 24.42 -6.90 -0.23
N ILE A 27 24.49 -6.96 -1.56
CA ILE A 27 23.90 -5.98 -2.47
C ILE A 27 22.44 -6.34 -2.78
N ALA A 28 22.17 -7.62 -3.04
CA ALA A 28 20.86 -8.08 -3.51
C ALA A 28 19.77 -8.00 -2.45
N ILE A 29 20.06 -8.35 -1.19
CA ILE A 29 19.06 -8.41 -0.11
C ILE A 29 18.37 -7.06 0.16
N PRO A 30 19.09 -5.93 0.36
CA PRO A 30 18.42 -4.64 0.58
C PRO A 30 17.63 -4.20 -0.66
N SER A 31 18.17 -4.40 -1.86
CA SER A 31 17.50 -4.04 -3.11
C SER A 31 16.18 -4.82 -3.30
N TYR A 32 16.20 -6.14 -3.07
CA TYR A 32 15.01 -6.97 -3.14
C TYR A 32 13.97 -6.58 -2.08
N SER A 33 14.41 -6.26 -0.87
CA SER A 33 13.52 -5.82 0.21
C SER A 33 12.79 -4.52 -0.15
N GLU A 34 13.49 -3.55 -0.75
CA GLU A 34 12.88 -2.31 -1.25
C GLU A 34 11.92 -2.55 -2.42
N TYR A 35 12.26 -3.47 -3.34
CA TYR A 35 11.37 -3.87 -4.42
C TYR A 35 10.04 -4.43 -3.89
N ILE A 36 10.09 -5.32 -2.89
CA ILE A 36 8.88 -5.89 -2.29
C ILE A 36 8.06 -4.81 -1.56
N LYS A 37 8.69 -3.88 -0.82
CA LYS A 37 7.97 -2.75 -0.22
C LYS A 37 7.28 -1.90 -1.28
N LYS A 38 7.95 -1.58 -2.39
CA LYS A 38 7.38 -0.82 -3.51
C LYS A 38 6.18 -1.55 -4.14
N SER A 39 6.29 -2.86 -4.34
CA SER A 39 5.18 -3.68 -4.84
C SER A 39 3.95 -3.61 -3.91
N ARG A 40 4.16 -3.63 -2.60
CA ARG A 40 3.08 -3.52 -1.59
C ARG A 40 2.47 -2.12 -1.53
N ARG A 41 3.28 -1.06 -1.71
CA ARG A 41 2.76 0.30 -1.90
C ARG A 41 1.87 0.36 -3.14
N THR A 42 2.27 -0.29 -4.22
CA THR A 42 1.48 -0.36 -5.46
C THR A 42 0.11 -0.99 -5.22
N ASP A 43 0.04 -2.11 -4.48
CA ASP A 43 -1.23 -2.73 -4.06
C ASP A 43 -2.15 -1.74 -3.31
N ALA A 44 -1.59 -0.97 -2.37
CA ALA A 44 -2.33 0.09 -1.70
C ALA A 44 -2.83 1.16 -2.68
N THR A 45 -1.97 1.66 -3.58
CA THR A 45 -2.37 2.68 -4.56
C THR A 45 -3.46 2.20 -5.51
N VAL A 46 -3.43 0.93 -5.93
CA VAL A 46 -4.49 0.32 -6.75
C VAL A 46 -5.80 0.30 -5.97
N THR A 47 -5.76 -0.07 -4.69
CA THR A 47 -6.94 -0.07 -3.82
C THR A 47 -7.47 1.35 -3.61
N ILE A 48 -6.60 2.34 -3.44
CA ILE A 48 -6.97 3.75 -3.37
C ILE A 48 -7.69 4.19 -4.65
N SER A 49 -7.17 3.84 -5.83
CA SER A 49 -7.84 4.16 -7.10
C SER A 49 -9.19 3.47 -7.26
N LYS A 50 -9.36 2.23 -6.76
CA LYS A 50 -10.68 1.57 -6.71
C LYS A 50 -11.66 2.37 -5.83
N ILE A 51 -11.20 2.87 -4.68
CA ILE A 51 -12.00 3.72 -3.80
C ILE A 51 -12.37 5.04 -4.49
N GLN A 52 -11.42 5.68 -5.19
CA GLN A 52 -11.71 6.91 -5.95
C GLN A 52 -12.81 6.69 -6.99
N GLN A 53 -12.71 5.64 -7.80
CA GLN A 53 -13.73 5.34 -8.80
C GLN A 53 -15.10 5.09 -8.16
N ALA A 54 -15.14 4.41 -7.01
CA ALA A 54 -16.39 4.19 -6.29
C ALA A 54 -16.96 5.49 -5.71
N GLN A 55 -16.11 6.41 -5.23
CA GLN A 55 -16.52 7.74 -4.78
C GLN A 55 -17.14 8.56 -5.91
N GLU A 56 -16.54 8.55 -7.11
CA GLU A 56 -17.12 9.23 -8.27
C GLU A 56 -18.45 8.59 -8.71
N LYS A 57 -18.54 7.26 -8.66
CA LYS A 57 -19.81 6.56 -8.91
C LYS A 57 -20.88 6.93 -7.88
N TRP A 58 -20.49 7.07 -6.61
CA TRP A 58 -21.38 7.51 -5.54
C TRP A 58 -21.89 8.94 -5.76
N ARG A 59 -21.01 9.84 -6.22
CA ARG A 59 -21.33 11.24 -6.55
C ARG A 59 -22.33 11.40 -7.69
N ALA A 60 -22.47 10.39 -8.55
CA ALA A 60 -23.50 10.42 -9.59
C ALA A 60 -24.93 10.45 -9.01
N ASN A 61 -25.15 9.90 -7.81
CA ASN A 61 -26.44 9.85 -7.15
C ASN A 61 -26.51 10.68 -5.85
N ASN A 62 -25.37 11.18 -5.36
CA ASN A 62 -25.27 11.88 -4.09
C ASN A 62 -24.48 13.19 -4.25
N SER A 63 -24.98 14.26 -3.63
CA SER A 63 -24.33 15.57 -3.66
C SER A 63 -23.02 15.64 -2.86
N LEU A 64 -22.70 14.61 -2.07
CA LEU A 64 -21.54 14.56 -1.18
C LEU A 64 -20.83 13.20 -1.29
N TYR A 65 -19.51 13.19 -1.12
CA TYR A 65 -18.73 11.98 -0.89
C TYR A 65 -19.10 11.31 0.44
N THR A 66 -18.96 9.98 0.50
CA THR A 66 -19.19 9.21 1.72
C THR A 66 -17.88 8.84 2.41
N ASN A 67 -17.91 8.59 3.71
CA ASN A 67 -16.78 8.01 4.46
C ASN A 67 -16.94 6.50 4.71
N ASN A 68 -17.99 5.88 4.15
CA ASN A 68 -18.36 4.50 4.39
C ASN A 68 -18.05 3.62 3.18
N PHE A 69 -17.41 2.47 3.40
CA PHE A 69 -17.11 1.50 2.34
C PHE A 69 -18.25 0.49 2.10
N GLY A 70 -19.20 0.38 3.04
CA GLY A 70 -20.26 -0.61 3.04
C GLY A 70 -21.34 -0.43 1.98
N SER A 71 -22.22 -1.41 1.86
CA SER A 71 -23.19 -1.54 0.78
C SER A 71 -24.47 -0.72 0.93
N THR A 72 -24.95 -0.48 2.15
CA THR A 72 -26.28 0.12 2.36
C THR A 72 -26.27 1.65 2.32
N ASN A 73 -25.16 2.29 2.68
CA ASN A 73 -25.00 3.76 2.71
C ASN A 73 -23.57 4.21 2.38
N GLY A 74 -22.85 3.38 1.62
CA GLY A 74 -21.45 3.59 1.31
C GLY A 74 -21.11 3.21 -0.11
N LEU A 75 -19.83 2.97 -0.35
CA LEU A 75 -19.29 2.68 -1.67
C LEU A 75 -19.59 1.26 -2.18
N ALA A 76 -20.25 0.41 -1.39
CA ALA A 76 -20.50 -1.00 -1.68
C ALA A 76 -19.23 -1.78 -2.09
N LEU A 77 -18.12 -1.42 -1.47
CA LEU A 77 -16.81 -2.02 -1.70
C LEU A 77 -16.51 -3.18 -0.75
N VAL A 78 -17.29 -3.31 0.32
CA VAL A 78 -17.27 -4.44 1.24
C VAL A 78 -18.68 -4.93 1.53
N SER A 79 -18.81 -6.21 1.84
CA SER A 79 -20.10 -6.86 2.13
C SER A 79 -20.74 -6.37 3.42
N ASP A 80 -19.93 -5.94 4.39
CA ASP A 80 -20.40 -5.29 5.61
C ASP A 80 -21.02 -3.92 5.29
N ALA A 81 -22.32 -3.79 5.57
CA ALA A 81 -23.12 -2.60 5.29
C ALA A 81 -22.63 -1.31 5.95
N THR A 82 -21.80 -1.39 6.99
CA THR A 82 -21.42 -0.22 7.83
C THR A 82 -19.91 0.01 7.93
N SER A 83 -19.10 -0.72 7.19
CA SER A 83 -17.65 -0.66 7.35
C SER A 83 -17.04 0.71 7.03
N LEU A 84 -16.19 1.20 7.94
CA LEU A 84 -15.38 2.41 7.78
C LEU A 84 -13.93 2.10 7.42
N ASN A 85 -13.61 0.83 7.20
CA ASN A 85 -12.27 0.35 6.88
C ASN A 85 -12.29 -0.71 5.77
N MET A 86 -11.30 -0.61 4.89
CA MET A 86 -11.01 -1.59 3.85
C MET A 86 -9.56 -2.05 4.00
N THR A 87 -9.24 -3.21 3.47
CA THR A 87 -7.87 -3.74 3.44
C THR A 87 -7.41 -3.84 2.00
N SER A 88 -6.12 -3.62 1.72
CA SER A 88 -5.56 -3.86 0.38
C SER A 88 -5.66 -5.33 0.00
N GLU A 89 -5.52 -5.66 -1.28
CA GLU A 89 -5.75 -7.03 -1.77
C GLU A 89 -4.86 -8.06 -1.07
N ASN A 90 -3.60 -7.69 -0.80
CA ASN A 90 -2.64 -8.54 -0.08
C ASN A 90 -2.56 -8.26 1.43
N ALA A 91 -3.47 -7.45 1.96
CA ALA A 91 -3.57 -7.12 3.39
C ALA A 91 -2.32 -6.54 4.05
N TYR A 92 -1.53 -5.77 3.29
CA TYR A 92 -0.40 -5.02 3.82
C TYR A 92 -0.76 -3.61 4.27
N TYR A 93 -1.85 -3.07 3.76
CA TYR A 93 -2.37 -1.75 4.12
C TYR A 93 -3.83 -1.82 4.54
N LYS A 94 -4.18 -1.06 5.58
CA LYS A 94 -5.55 -0.77 6.00
C LYS A 94 -5.91 0.62 5.52
N LEU A 95 -7.01 0.73 4.80
CA LEU A 95 -7.51 1.94 4.18
C LEU A 95 -8.70 2.46 4.97
N THR A 96 -8.67 3.74 5.29
CA THR A 96 -9.79 4.47 5.88
C THR A 96 -10.07 5.71 5.03
N ILE A 97 -11.34 6.09 4.93
CA ILE A 97 -11.69 7.41 4.40
C ILE A 97 -11.73 8.37 5.58
N GLY A 98 -10.77 9.28 5.62
CA GLY A 98 -10.63 10.24 6.72
C GLY A 98 -11.49 11.49 6.54
N THR A 99 -12.02 12.00 7.65
CA THR A 99 -12.57 13.37 7.76
C THR A 99 -11.54 14.39 8.26
N THR A 100 -10.40 13.93 8.81
CA THR A 100 -9.39 14.75 9.49
C THR A 100 -8.35 15.40 8.56
N CYS A 101 -8.38 15.12 7.26
CA CYS A 101 -7.50 15.78 6.28
C CYS A 101 -8.15 17.06 5.71
N ALA A 102 -8.57 18.02 6.54
CA ALA A 102 -9.09 19.35 6.16
C ALA A 102 -10.22 19.42 5.07
N ALA A 103 -10.72 18.28 4.59
CA ALA A 103 -11.45 18.18 3.33
C ALA A 103 -12.96 18.04 3.56
N ASN A 104 -13.36 17.41 4.66
CA ASN A 104 -14.72 16.88 4.75
C ASN A 104 -15.46 17.40 5.97
N THR A 105 -15.08 18.55 6.50
CA THR A 105 -15.82 19.25 7.53
C THR A 105 -15.58 20.75 7.42
N ASP A 106 -16.60 21.59 7.48
CA ASP A 106 -16.40 23.01 7.79
C ASP A 106 -15.82 23.20 9.21
N ALA A 107 -15.59 24.44 9.64
CA ALA A 107 -15.08 24.75 10.98
C ALA A 107 -15.96 24.24 12.14
N THR A 108 -17.17 23.72 11.84
CA THR A 108 -18.13 23.16 12.81
C THR A 108 -18.18 21.63 12.81
N GLY A 109 -17.41 20.95 11.94
CA GLY A 109 -17.46 19.50 11.83
C GLY A 109 -18.49 18.98 10.82
N THR A 110 -19.14 19.87 10.03
CA THR A 110 -20.21 19.49 9.09
C THR A 110 -19.64 19.01 7.77
N PRO A 111 -19.96 17.80 7.28
CA PRO A 111 -19.48 17.29 6.00
C PRO A 111 -19.82 18.19 4.82
N THR A 112 -18.83 18.95 4.35
CA THR A 112 -18.92 19.73 3.12
C THR A 112 -18.87 18.86 1.87
N GLY A 113 -18.50 17.57 2.01
CA GLY A 113 -18.73 16.47 1.07
C GLY A 113 -18.20 16.66 -0.35
N THR A 114 -17.41 17.69 -0.59
CA THR A 114 -16.81 18.05 -1.88
C THR A 114 -15.35 17.62 -1.97
N ASN A 115 -14.74 17.27 -0.85
CA ASN A 115 -13.35 16.86 -0.75
C ASN A 115 -13.29 15.65 0.20
N TYR A 116 -12.35 14.74 0.01
CA TYR A 116 -12.15 13.63 0.94
C TYR A 116 -10.68 13.18 0.93
N CYS A 117 -10.28 12.40 1.91
CA CYS A 117 -8.98 11.74 1.87
C CYS A 117 -9.10 10.25 2.12
N ILE A 118 -8.20 9.50 1.50
CA ILE A 118 -8.01 8.07 1.74
C ILE A 118 -6.65 7.92 2.40
N ASN A 119 -6.63 7.33 3.60
CA ASN A 119 -5.43 7.00 4.33
C ASN A 119 -5.21 5.50 4.25
N ALA A 120 -4.16 5.06 3.57
CA ALA A 120 -3.67 3.69 3.62
C ALA A 120 -2.53 3.61 4.63
N VAL A 121 -2.76 2.98 5.77
CA VAL A 121 -1.79 2.78 6.84
C VAL A 121 -1.29 1.33 6.79
N ALA A 122 0.02 1.14 6.75
CA ALA A 122 0.63 -0.18 6.78
C ALA A 122 0.17 -0.95 8.03
N ASP A 123 -0.22 -2.21 7.85
CA ASP A 123 -0.65 -3.05 8.96
C ASP A 123 0.53 -3.28 9.93
N SER A 124 0.33 -2.93 11.20
CA SER A 124 1.34 -3.03 12.24
C SER A 124 1.85 -4.46 12.48
N THR A 125 1.06 -5.46 12.11
CA THR A 125 1.37 -6.90 12.23
C THR A 125 2.16 -7.44 11.04
N LYS A 126 2.35 -6.65 9.98
CA LYS A 126 2.98 -7.09 8.73
C LYS A 126 4.31 -6.38 8.48
N GLN A 127 5.11 -7.00 7.62
CA GLN A 127 6.45 -6.52 7.23
C GLN A 127 6.44 -5.12 6.61
N GLN A 128 5.30 -4.66 6.07
CA GLN A 128 5.17 -3.31 5.51
C GLN A 128 5.28 -2.21 6.58
N ASN A 129 5.05 -2.54 7.86
CA ASN A 129 5.26 -1.63 8.99
C ASN A 129 6.73 -1.17 9.12
N SER A 130 7.68 -1.90 8.53
CA SER A 130 9.10 -1.53 8.47
C SER A 130 9.43 -0.50 7.38
N ASP A 131 8.50 -0.15 6.49
CA ASP A 131 8.65 0.96 5.55
C ASP A 131 8.33 2.28 6.25
N THR A 132 9.25 2.77 7.09
CA THR A 132 9.04 3.93 7.97
C THR A 132 8.68 5.21 7.23
N ASN A 133 9.25 5.41 6.04
CA ASN A 133 9.03 6.60 5.22
C ASN A 133 7.65 6.58 4.53
N CYS A 134 7.13 5.39 4.22
CA CYS A 134 5.88 5.20 3.48
C CYS A 134 4.86 4.37 4.25
N LYS A 135 4.93 4.45 5.58
CA LYS A 135 4.05 3.74 6.50
C LYS A 135 2.59 4.16 6.33
N THR A 136 2.37 5.44 6.03
CA THR A 136 1.06 5.98 5.68
C THR A 136 1.13 6.61 4.31
N LEU A 137 0.23 6.20 3.42
CA LEU A 137 -0.01 6.81 2.12
C LEU A 137 -1.35 7.51 2.18
N THR A 138 -1.36 8.83 1.97
CA THR A 138 -2.58 9.63 1.98
C THR A 138 -2.81 10.20 0.60
N MET A 139 -4.03 10.04 0.10
CA MET A 139 -4.50 10.74 -1.09
C MET A 139 -5.67 11.62 -0.72
N THR A 140 -5.57 12.90 -1.02
CA THR A 140 -6.60 13.90 -0.76
C THR A 140 -7.14 14.41 -2.08
N ILE A 141 -8.46 14.36 -2.23
CA ILE A 141 -9.18 15.07 -3.30
C ILE A 141 -9.74 16.34 -2.70
N SER A 142 -9.37 17.49 -3.27
CA SER A 142 -9.92 18.80 -2.89
C SER A 142 -10.20 19.64 -4.12
N ASN A 143 -11.46 20.06 -4.30
CA ASN A 143 -11.93 20.86 -5.44
C ASN A 143 -11.52 20.28 -6.80
N GLY A 144 -11.60 18.94 -6.95
CA GLY A 144 -11.19 18.22 -8.16
C GLY A 144 -9.68 18.00 -8.31
N ASN A 145 -8.85 18.60 -7.46
CA ASN A 145 -7.41 18.36 -7.43
C ASN A 145 -7.07 17.16 -6.55
N THR A 146 -6.18 16.28 -7.03
CA THR A 146 -5.68 15.14 -6.26
C THR A 146 -4.27 15.45 -5.77
N THR A 147 -4.06 15.36 -4.46
CA THR A 147 -2.74 15.48 -3.82
C THR A 147 -2.40 14.18 -3.10
N ALA A 148 -1.16 13.71 -3.27
CA ALA A 148 -0.67 12.46 -2.72
C ALA A 148 0.53 12.72 -1.82
N THR A 149 0.49 12.19 -0.59
CA THR A 149 1.54 12.38 0.42
C THR A 149 1.91 11.05 1.08
N PRO A 150 3.18 10.83 1.45
CA PRO A 150 4.38 11.58 1.02
C PRO A 150 4.73 11.30 -0.45
N THR A 151 5.04 12.32 -1.26
CA THR A 151 5.22 12.20 -2.72
C THR A 151 6.25 11.16 -3.16
N SER A 152 7.30 10.95 -2.38
CA SER A 152 8.35 9.94 -2.64
C SER A 152 7.83 8.49 -2.64
N CYS A 153 6.69 8.24 -2.01
CA CYS A 153 6.10 6.91 -1.86
C CYS A 153 5.15 6.53 -3.00
N TRP A 154 4.79 7.50 -3.84
CA TRP A 154 3.80 7.36 -4.93
C TRP A 154 4.45 7.27 -6.32
N SER A 155 5.79 7.31 -6.40
CA SER A 155 6.51 7.18 -7.65
C SER A 155 6.49 5.73 -8.17
N LYS A 156 6.22 5.59 -9.48
CA LYS A 156 6.16 4.31 -10.20
C LYS A 156 7.50 3.60 -10.27
#